data_AF-W1Y436-F1
#
_entry.id   AF-W1Y436-F1
#
_cell.length_a   1.000
_cell.length_b   1.000
_cell.length_c   1.000
_cell.angle_alpha   90.00
_cell.angle_beta   90.00
_cell.angle_gamma   90.00
#
_symmetry.space_group_name_H-M   'P 1'
#
loop_
_entity.id
_entity.type
_entity.pdbx_description
1 polymer ?
#
loop_
_entity_poly.entity_id
_entity_poly.type
_entity_poly.pdbx_seq_one_letter_code
_entity_poly.pdbx_strand_id
1 'polypeptide(L)'
;MPDSLEYWLERAQNVIKVESLADAQAIVEVERIILQMYAEIAKELLAFYAKYATDTGLTIQEVMKKADEFDVYAFRNKAKKYVKRKDFSDEANNALKLYNLSMKVSREKLLKQQLDLIVKDSTLDIQDEIENKLVDAVDREVERQVHILGENVKIDDTEVKAVVNSNFKGVNWSTRLCQDMAVVQKEVERTTSNVLLRGRHPNEYIKDFKKQTNTTTYNASRLLVTESARVQAESQ
;
A
#
# COMPACT_ATOMS: atom_id res chain seq x y z
N MET A 1 0.34 -24.35 -49.69
CA MET A 1 0.13 -23.22 -48.76
C MET A 1 -0.12 -23.84 -47.40
N PRO A 2 0.47 -23.34 -46.31
CA PRO A 2 0.03 -23.77 -44.98
C PRO A 2 -1.49 -23.59 -44.92
N ASP A 3 -2.19 -24.55 -44.33
CA ASP A 3 -3.64 -24.50 -44.23
C ASP A 3 -4.01 -23.23 -43.45
N SER A 4 -4.90 -22.39 -43.98
CA SER A 4 -5.16 -21.06 -43.40
C SER A 4 -5.59 -21.16 -41.93
N LEU A 5 -6.22 -22.26 -41.55
CA LEU A 5 -6.58 -22.59 -40.18
C LEU A 5 -5.36 -22.80 -39.26
N GLU A 6 -4.34 -23.53 -39.71
CA GLU A 6 -3.12 -23.79 -38.94
C GLU A 6 -2.37 -22.49 -38.63
N TYR A 7 -2.26 -21.61 -39.63
CA TYR A 7 -1.69 -20.27 -39.48
C TYR A 7 -2.43 -19.43 -38.42
N TRP A 8 -3.77 -19.38 -38.47
CA TRP A 8 -4.56 -18.61 -37.50
C TRP A 8 -4.51 -19.21 -36.10
N LEU A 9 -4.46 -20.53 -35.97
CA LEU A 9 -4.30 -21.21 -34.68
C LEU A 9 -2.94 -20.93 -34.04
N GLU A 10 -1.85 -21.05 -34.80
CA GLU A 10 -0.51 -20.75 -34.31
C GLU A 10 -0.39 -19.28 -33.87
N ARG A 11 -0.96 -18.36 -34.67
CA ARG A 11 -0.99 -16.93 -34.33
C ARG A 11 -1.77 -16.66 -33.04
N ALA A 12 -2.94 -17.26 -32.86
CA ALA A 12 -3.73 -17.10 -31.65
C ALA A 12 -3.01 -17.64 -30.40
N GLN A 13 -2.34 -18.80 -30.51
CA GLN A 13 -1.55 -19.37 -29.43
C GLN A 13 -0.37 -18.49 -29.04
N ASN A 14 0.32 -17.89 -30.02
CA ASN A 14 1.41 -16.96 -29.79
C ASN A 14 0.94 -15.70 -29.04
N VAL A 15 -0.21 -15.14 -29.40
CA VAL A 15 -0.80 -13.99 -28.68
C VAL A 15 -1.11 -14.36 -27.22
N ILE A 16 -1.78 -15.48 -26.99
CA ILE A 16 -2.09 -15.95 -25.63
C ILE A 16 -0.82 -16.10 -24.80
N LYS A 17 0.25 -16.64 -25.39
CA LYS A 17 1.53 -16.84 -24.72
C LYS A 17 2.21 -15.51 -24.38
N VAL A 18 2.22 -14.55 -25.30
CA VAL A 18 2.79 -13.21 -25.07
C VAL A 18 2.05 -12.50 -23.96
N GLU A 19 0.71 -12.48 -23.99
CA GLU A 19 -0.08 -11.83 -22.94
C GLU A 19 0.07 -12.53 -21.59
N SER A 20 0.08 -13.86 -21.55
CA SER A 20 0.27 -14.62 -20.31
C SER A 20 1.64 -14.33 -19.68
N LEU A 21 2.69 -14.16 -20.49
CA LEU A 21 4.02 -13.81 -20.00
C LEU A 21 4.07 -12.36 -19.49
N ALA A 22 3.44 -11.43 -20.20
CA ALA A 22 3.36 -10.04 -19.78
C ALA A 22 2.54 -9.90 -18.47
N ASP A 23 1.42 -10.62 -18.34
CA ASP A 23 0.63 -10.68 -17.11
C ASP A 23 1.47 -11.24 -15.95
N ALA A 24 2.21 -12.33 -16.19
CA ALA A 24 3.06 -12.94 -15.16
C ALA A 24 4.17 -11.98 -14.69
N GLN A 25 4.76 -11.20 -15.59
CA GLN A 25 5.78 -10.20 -15.24
C GLN A 25 5.21 -9.09 -14.36
N ALA A 26 4.07 -8.52 -14.77
CA ALA A 26 3.42 -7.46 -14.00
C ALA A 26 2.91 -7.97 -12.64
N ILE A 27 2.42 -9.22 -12.57
CA ILE A 27 2.07 -9.87 -11.29
C ILE A 27 3.27 -9.95 -10.35
N VAL A 28 4.45 -10.36 -10.84
CA VAL A 28 5.67 -10.42 -10.02
C VAL A 28 6.02 -9.05 -9.43
N GLU A 29 5.84 -7.99 -10.21
CA GLU A 29 6.12 -6.62 -9.75
C GLU A 29 5.10 -6.13 -8.72
N VAL A 30 3.80 -6.37 -8.96
CA VAL A 30 2.74 -6.11 -7.97
C VAL A 30 2.98 -6.90 -6.68
N GLU A 31 3.37 -8.17 -6.77
CA GLU A 31 3.76 -8.99 -5.62
C GLU A 31 4.93 -8.40 -4.85
N ARG A 32 5.96 -7.93 -5.56
CA ARG A 32 7.14 -7.28 -4.98
C ARG A 32 6.75 -6.03 -4.17
N ILE A 33 5.91 -5.16 -4.74
CA ILE A 33 5.44 -3.94 -4.08
C ILE A 33 4.66 -4.29 -2.80
N ILE A 34 3.72 -5.24 -2.88
CA ILE A 34 2.90 -5.66 -1.74
C ILE A 34 3.77 -6.27 -0.63
N LEU A 35 4.73 -7.11 -0.98
CA LEU A 35 5.66 -7.70 -0.01
C LEU A 35 6.49 -6.63 0.71
N GLN A 36 6.97 -5.62 -0.02
CA GLN A 36 7.70 -4.50 0.55
C GLN A 36 6.83 -3.66 1.47
N MET A 37 5.61 -3.32 1.06
CA MET A 37 4.65 -2.59 1.88
C MET A 37 4.46 -3.24 3.26
N TYR A 38 4.15 -4.54 3.29
CA TYR A 38 3.95 -5.25 4.57
C TYR A 38 5.23 -5.38 5.39
N ALA A 39 6.39 -5.55 4.74
CA ALA A 39 7.68 -5.59 5.42
C ALA A 39 8.02 -4.24 6.08
N GLU A 40 7.74 -3.13 5.40
CA GLU A 40 7.94 -1.78 5.91
C GLU A 40 6.99 -1.46 7.07
N ILE A 41 5.70 -1.80 6.94
CA ILE A 41 4.74 -1.68 8.04
C ILE A 41 5.21 -2.44 9.29
N ALA A 42 5.63 -3.70 9.12
CA ALA A 42 6.11 -4.52 10.24
C ALA A 42 7.38 -3.94 10.87
N LYS A 43 8.31 -3.43 10.04
CA LYS A 43 9.55 -2.78 10.49
C LYS A 43 9.25 -1.52 11.31
N GLU A 44 8.36 -0.64 10.84
CA GLU A 44 8.00 0.59 11.54
C GLU A 44 7.29 0.30 12.87
N LEU A 45 6.39 -0.68 12.90
CA LEU A 45 5.75 -1.13 14.14
C LEU A 45 6.76 -1.69 15.15
N LEU A 46 7.71 -2.51 14.69
CA LEU A 46 8.77 -3.07 15.55
C LEU A 46 9.73 -1.99 16.05
N ALA A 47 10.17 -1.09 15.18
CA ALA A 47 11.04 0.03 15.56
C ALA A 47 10.35 0.93 16.59
N PHE A 48 9.05 1.21 16.39
CA PHE A 48 8.25 1.94 17.37
C PHE A 48 8.15 1.16 18.68
N TYR A 49 7.82 -0.12 18.66
CA TYR A 49 7.71 -0.92 19.88
C TYR A 49 9.03 -0.96 20.67
N ALA A 50 10.15 -1.27 20.00
CA ALA A 50 11.47 -1.40 20.61
C ALA A 50 11.91 -0.12 21.34
N LYS A 51 11.72 1.05 20.71
CA LYS A 51 12.09 2.36 21.28
C LYS A 51 11.35 2.71 22.58
N TYR A 52 10.26 2.01 22.91
CA TYR A 52 9.39 2.33 24.04
C TYR A 52 9.38 1.23 25.09
N ALA A 53 9.73 0.00 24.72
CA ALA A 53 9.89 -1.11 25.65
C ALA A 53 11.21 -1.03 26.46
N THR A 54 12.27 -0.39 25.95
CA THR A 54 13.60 -0.44 26.59
C THR A 54 13.95 0.76 27.46
N ASP A 55 13.29 1.91 27.29
CA ASP A 55 13.83 3.19 27.81
C ASP A 55 13.23 3.66 29.15
N THR A 56 12.19 3.00 29.69
CA THR A 56 11.47 3.49 30.88
C THR A 56 11.21 2.46 31.98
N GLY A 57 11.42 1.16 31.74
CA GLY A 57 11.02 0.09 32.68
C GLY A 57 9.51 -0.01 32.92
N LEU A 58 8.71 0.74 32.15
CA LEU A 58 7.25 0.75 32.16
C LEU A 58 6.73 0.02 30.93
N THR A 59 5.61 -0.69 31.05
CA THR A 59 4.91 -1.25 29.90
C THR A 59 4.34 -0.14 29.01
N ILE A 60 4.16 -0.41 27.71
CA ILE A 60 3.57 0.55 26.75
C ILE A 60 2.21 1.06 27.24
N GLN A 61 1.39 0.20 27.87
CA GLN A 61 0.10 0.58 28.45
C GLN A 61 0.23 1.58 29.60
N GLU A 62 1.19 1.38 30.50
CA GLU A 62 1.44 2.32 31.62
C GLU A 62 1.96 3.68 31.13
N VAL A 63 2.72 3.66 30.04
CA VAL A 63 3.21 4.87 29.35
C VAL A 63 2.05 5.65 28.73
N MET A 64 1.08 4.97 28.10
CA MET A 64 -0.07 5.62 27.46
C MET A 64 -1.09 6.14 28.46
N LYS A 65 -1.44 5.35 29.48
CA LYS A 65 -2.40 5.75 30.53
C LYS A 65 -1.99 7.04 31.26
N LYS A 66 -0.70 7.18 31.57
CA LYS A 66 -0.15 8.40 32.23
C LYS A 66 -0.10 9.62 31.31
N ALA A 67 -0.14 9.45 29.99
CA ALA A 67 -0.09 10.54 29.02
C ALA A 67 -1.48 11.17 28.78
N ASP A 68 -2.55 10.36 28.83
CA ASP A 68 -3.94 10.81 28.66
C ASP A 68 -4.47 11.59 29.87
N GLU A 69 -3.95 11.33 31.08
CA GLU A 69 -4.39 11.96 32.33
C GLU A 69 -3.83 13.39 32.55
N PHE A 70 -2.85 13.86 31.75
CA PHE A 70 -2.09 15.08 32.06
C PHE A 70 -2.29 16.23 31.06
N ASP A 71 -3.00 17.26 31.52
CA ASP A 71 -3.40 18.45 30.76
C ASP A 71 -2.19 19.28 30.24
N VAL A 72 -2.03 19.29 28.92
CA VAL A 72 -0.81 19.68 28.17
C VAL A 72 -0.46 21.18 28.30
N TYR A 73 -1.42 22.03 28.71
CA TYR A 73 -1.24 23.48 28.69
C TYR A 73 -0.56 24.03 29.96
N ALA A 74 -0.90 23.51 31.14
CA ALA A 74 -0.32 23.95 32.42
C ALA A 74 1.17 23.55 32.54
N PHE A 75 1.55 22.43 31.95
CA PHE A 75 2.91 21.88 32.05
C PHE A 75 3.93 22.56 31.14
N ARG A 76 3.51 23.05 29.96
CA ARG A 76 4.36 23.81 29.02
C ARG A 76 4.96 25.05 29.69
N ASN A 77 4.19 25.73 30.55
CA ASN A 77 4.66 26.89 31.32
C ASN A 77 5.65 26.51 32.42
N LYS A 78 5.51 25.31 33.02
CA LYS A 78 6.40 24.78 34.05
C LYS A 78 7.74 24.34 33.47
N ALA A 79 7.73 23.64 32.33
CA ALA A 79 8.94 23.25 31.58
C ALA A 79 9.77 24.46 31.13
N LYS A 80 9.13 25.52 30.60
CA LYS A 80 9.81 26.79 30.30
C LYS A 80 10.47 27.42 31.53
N LYS A 81 9.82 27.32 32.71
CA LYS A 81 10.38 27.80 33.97
C LYS A 81 11.57 26.96 34.45
N TYR A 82 11.59 25.64 34.25
CA TYR A 82 12.74 24.80 34.63
C TYR A 82 13.96 25.07 33.74
N VAL A 83 13.76 25.15 32.41
CA VAL A 83 14.82 25.50 31.45
C VAL A 83 15.37 26.90 31.72
N LYS A 84 14.51 27.90 31.98
CA LYS A 84 14.95 29.26 32.32
C LYS A 84 15.73 29.33 33.64
N ARG A 85 15.41 28.45 34.60
CA ARG A 85 16.07 28.38 35.91
C ARG A 85 17.27 27.42 35.94
N LYS A 86 17.57 26.73 34.84
CA LYS A 86 18.63 25.70 34.74
C LYS A 86 18.54 24.63 35.84
N ASP A 87 17.31 24.25 36.18
CA ASP A 87 17.03 23.20 37.16
C ASP A 87 17.06 21.84 36.46
N PHE A 88 18.09 21.05 36.78
CA PHE A 88 18.36 19.71 36.24
C PHE A 88 18.30 18.62 37.32
N SER A 89 17.59 18.88 38.41
CA SER A 89 17.29 17.85 39.40
C SER A 89 16.65 16.62 38.75
N ASP A 90 16.79 15.44 39.35
CA ASP A 90 16.20 14.20 38.81
C ASP A 90 14.69 14.33 38.64
N GLU A 91 14.03 15.07 39.52
CA GLU A 91 12.60 15.39 39.42
C GLU A 91 12.29 16.29 38.21
N ALA A 92 13.09 17.33 37.97
CA ALA A 92 12.95 18.20 36.80
C ALA A 92 13.26 17.47 35.50
N ASN A 93 14.28 16.61 35.48
CA ASN A 93 14.63 15.76 34.35
C ASN A 93 13.56 14.70 34.07
N ASN A 94 12.99 14.09 35.11
CA ASN A 94 11.90 13.14 34.96
C ASN A 94 10.63 13.84 34.43
N ALA A 95 10.32 15.04 34.94
CA ALA A 95 9.23 15.87 34.43
C ALA A 95 9.45 16.32 32.96
N LEU A 96 10.67 16.62 32.54
CA LEU A 96 11.02 16.93 31.15
C LEU A 96 10.97 15.68 30.25
N LYS A 97 11.39 14.51 30.73
CA LYS A 97 11.23 13.23 30.05
C LYS A 97 9.74 12.89 29.85
N LEU A 98 8.92 13.08 30.88
CA LEU A 98 7.46 12.95 30.85
C LEU A 98 6.80 13.99 29.91
N TYR A 99 7.35 15.20 29.77
CA TYR A 99 6.89 16.18 28.78
C TYR A 99 7.24 15.78 27.33
N ASN A 100 8.45 15.27 27.08
CA ASN A 100 8.80 14.65 25.80
C ASN A 100 7.95 13.39 25.52
N LEU A 101 7.47 12.75 26.59
CA LEU A 101 6.54 11.62 26.55
C LEU A 101 5.10 12.07 26.28
N SER A 102 4.62 13.20 26.80
CA SER A 102 3.28 13.72 26.54
C SER A 102 3.13 14.28 25.11
N MET A 103 4.23 14.70 24.49
CA MET A 103 4.30 14.85 23.04
C MET A 103 4.13 13.52 22.26
N LYS A 104 4.15 12.34 22.90
CA LYS A 104 3.89 11.03 22.24
C LYS A 104 2.42 10.78 21.92
N VAL A 105 1.48 11.50 22.52
CA VAL A 105 0.07 11.47 22.09
C VAL A 105 -0.09 12.06 20.67
N SER A 106 0.89 12.84 20.18
CA SER A 106 1.02 13.17 18.75
C SER A 106 1.78 12.11 17.94
N ARG A 107 2.49 11.16 18.57
CA ARG A 107 3.27 10.11 17.90
C ARG A 107 2.47 8.86 17.57
N GLU A 108 1.42 8.52 18.31
CA GLU A 108 0.43 7.56 17.83
C GLU A 108 -0.16 8.03 16.50
N LYS A 109 -0.60 9.30 16.47
CA LYS A 109 -1.10 9.92 15.25
C LYS A 109 -0.04 9.95 14.16
N LEU A 110 1.21 10.26 14.49
CA LEU A 110 2.33 10.24 13.55
C LEU A 110 2.60 8.83 13.00
N LEU A 111 2.60 7.80 13.84
CA LEU A 111 2.80 6.42 13.41
C LEU A 111 1.66 5.96 12.51
N LYS A 112 0.41 6.24 12.89
CA LYS A 112 -0.75 5.96 12.02
C LYS A 112 -0.62 6.67 10.68
N GLN A 113 -0.28 7.95 10.66
CA GLN A 113 -0.05 8.72 9.43
C GLN A 113 1.11 8.17 8.59
N GLN A 114 2.20 7.72 9.21
CA GLN A 114 3.35 7.14 8.52
C GLN A 114 3.00 5.79 7.89
N LEU A 115 2.26 4.94 8.62
CA LEU A 115 1.79 3.66 8.11
C LEU A 115 0.72 3.84 7.02
N ASP A 116 -0.17 4.82 7.17
CA ASP A 116 -1.12 5.23 6.13
C ASP A 116 -0.41 5.68 4.86
N LEU A 117 0.70 6.43 5.01
CA LEU A 117 1.50 6.88 3.87
C LEU A 117 2.13 5.70 3.13
N ILE A 118 2.71 4.73 3.86
CA ILE A 118 3.25 3.50 3.25
C ILE A 118 2.17 2.78 2.42
N VAL A 119 0.95 2.61 2.99
CA VAL A 119 -0.14 1.95 2.26
C VAL A 119 -0.55 2.75 1.01
N LYS A 120 -0.62 4.08 1.10
CA LYS A 120 -1.00 4.95 -0.03
C LYS A 120 0.06 4.98 -1.12
N ASP A 121 1.33 5.12 -0.75
CA ASP A 121 2.45 5.14 -1.69
C ASP A 121 2.52 3.80 -2.44
N SER A 122 2.43 2.67 -1.73
CA SER A 122 2.35 1.35 -2.37
C SER A 122 1.08 1.17 -3.21
N THR A 123 -0.04 1.82 -2.86
CA THR A 123 -1.25 1.79 -3.69
C THR A 123 -1.01 2.50 -5.02
N LEU A 124 -0.31 3.64 -5.01
CA LEU A 124 0.06 4.37 -6.23
C LEU A 124 1.02 3.55 -7.09
N ASP A 125 2.05 2.93 -6.49
CA ASP A 125 2.98 2.06 -7.23
C ASP A 125 2.25 0.89 -7.92
N ILE A 126 1.26 0.27 -7.24
CA ILE A 126 0.43 -0.80 -7.84
C ILE A 126 -0.47 -0.24 -8.94
N GLN A 127 -1.00 0.99 -8.77
CA GLN A 127 -1.80 1.65 -9.82
C GLN A 127 -0.98 1.86 -11.08
N ASP A 128 0.23 2.40 -10.93
CA ASP A 128 1.13 2.68 -12.05
C ASP A 128 1.48 1.38 -12.79
N GLU A 129 1.81 0.31 -12.08
CA GLU A 129 2.13 -0.99 -12.69
C GLU A 129 0.93 -1.58 -13.45
N ILE A 130 -0.28 -1.51 -12.86
CA ILE A 130 -1.49 -1.97 -13.55
C ILE A 130 -1.79 -1.09 -14.76
N GLU A 131 -1.74 0.24 -14.63
CA GLU A 131 -2.03 1.16 -15.73
C GLU A 131 -1.08 0.95 -16.90
N ASN A 132 0.22 0.86 -16.64
CA ASN A 132 1.24 0.58 -17.66
C ASN A 132 0.93 -0.73 -18.37
N LYS A 133 0.62 -1.80 -17.62
CA LYS A 133 0.25 -3.08 -18.22
C LYS A 133 -1.02 -3.01 -19.08
N LEU A 134 -2.01 -2.24 -18.66
CA LEU A 134 -3.26 -2.07 -19.42
C LEU A 134 -3.04 -1.27 -20.71
N VAL A 135 -2.27 -0.18 -20.65
CA VAL A 135 -1.86 0.62 -21.82
C VAL A 135 -1.11 -0.27 -22.82
N ASP A 136 -0.10 -0.99 -22.34
CA ASP A 136 0.69 -1.92 -23.13
C ASP A 136 -0.17 -3.02 -23.80
N ALA A 137 -1.22 -3.49 -23.11
CA ALA A 137 -2.15 -4.48 -23.66
C ALA A 137 -3.04 -3.90 -24.76
N VAL A 138 -3.47 -2.64 -24.63
CA VAL A 138 -4.19 -1.92 -25.70
C VAL A 138 -3.28 -1.75 -26.90
N ASP A 139 -2.05 -1.25 -26.71
CA ASP A 139 -1.10 -0.99 -27.79
C ASP A 139 -0.77 -2.25 -28.60
N ARG A 140 -0.53 -3.38 -27.91
CA ARG A 140 -0.30 -4.67 -28.58
C ARG A 140 -1.50 -5.14 -29.37
N GLU A 141 -2.72 -4.92 -28.87
CA GLU A 141 -3.94 -5.33 -29.57
C GLU A 141 -4.21 -4.45 -30.81
N VAL A 142 -3.94 -3.15 -30.72
CA VAL A 142 -4.01 -2.23 -31.85
C VAL A 142 -2.99 -2.61 -32.93
N GLU A 143 -1.73 -2.86 -32.55
CA GLU A 143 -0.68 -3.30 -33.48
C GLU A 143 -1.07 -4.63 -34.16
N ARG A 144 -1.65 -5.56 -33.39
CA ARG A 144 -2.15 -6.84 -33.92
C ARG A 144 -3.18 -6.62 -35.02
N GLN A 145 -4.09 -5.66 -34.87
CA GLN A 145 -5.12 -5.34 -35.85
C GLN A 145 -4.62 -4.57 -37.06
N VAL A 146 -3.65 -3.65 -36.90
CA VAL A 146 -2.97 -2.99 -38.04
C VAL A 146 -2.43 -4.04 -39.00
N HIS A 147 -1.83 -5.10 -38.48
CA HIS A 147 -1.29 -6.19 -39.29
C HIS A 147 -2.36 -7.03 -40.01
N ILE A 148 -3.64 -6.90 -39.60
CA ILE A 148 -4.80 -7.58 -40.21
C ILE A 148 -5.51 -6.67 -41.21
N LEU A 149 -5.65 -5.38 -40.89
CA LEU A 149 -6.51 -4.42 -41.60
C LEU A 149 -5.75 -3.44 -42.51
N GLY A 150 -4.42 -3.36 -42.40
CA GLY A 150 -3.56 -2.42 -43.14
C GLY A 150 -3.16 -1.17 -42.35
N GLU A 151 -2.15 -0.42 -42.83
CA GLU A 151 -1.40 0.64 -42.12
C GLU A 151 -2.19 1.87 -41.60
N ASN A 152 -3.52 1.92 -41.77
CA ASN A 152 -4.33 3.10 -41.47
C ASN A 152 -5.02 3.07 -40.09
N VAL A 153 -4.75 2.08 -39.23
CA VAL A 153 -5.28 2.05 -37.85
C VAL A 153 -4.26 2.70 -36.91
N LYS A 154 -4.55 3.92 -36.46
CA LYS A 154 -3.82 4.58 -35.37
C LYS A 154 -4.83 4.99 -34.31
N ILE A 155 -4.70 4.41 -33.12
CA ILE A 155 -5.40 4.88 -31.92
C ILE A 155 -4.53 5.99 -31.30
N ASP A 156 -5.17 7.07 -30.86
CA ASP A 156 -4.49 8.14 -30.12
C ASP A 156 -4.50 7.87 -28.61
N ASP A 157 -3.57 8.47 -27.86
CA ASP A 157 -3.44 8.29 -26.40
C ASP A 157 -4.74 8.58 -25.61
N THR A 158 -5.64 9.41 -26.15
CA THR A 158 -6.92 9.73 -25.51
C THR A 158 -7.86 8.54 -25.57
N GLU A 159 -7.90 7.87 -26.71
CA GLU A 159 -8.69 6.65 -26.91
C GLU A 159 -8.10 5.47 -26.11
N VAL A 160 -6.77 5.32 -26.06
CA VAL A 160 -6.12 4.34 -25.15
C VAL A 160 -6.55 4.58 -23.69
N LYS A 161 -6.43 5.83 -23.21
CA LYS A 161 -6.84 6.18 -21.84
C LYS A 161 -8.32 5.97 -21.59
N ALA A 162 -9.16 6.18 -22.60
CA ALA A 162 -10.60 5.94 -22.51
C ALA A 162 -10.92 4.45 -22.33
N VAL A 163 -10.25 3.57 -23.08
CA VAL A 163 -10.39 2.10 -22.94
C VAL A 163 -9.84 1.62 -21.60
N VAL A 164 -8.64 2.07 -21.21
CA VAL A 164 -8.00 1.69 -19.94
C VAL A 164 -8.86 2.10 -18.74
N ASN A 165 -9.40 3.32 -18.75
CA ASN A 165 -10.19 3.86 -17.64
C ASN A 165 -11.71 3.65 -17.78
N SER A 166 -12.12 2.85 -18.77
CA SER A 166 -13.53 2.59 -19.02
C SER A 166 -14.19 1.91 -17.82
N ASN A 167 -15.48 2.18 -17.66
CA ASN A 167 -16.24 1.63 -16.55
C ASN A 167 -16.70 0.21 -16.90
N PHE A 168 -16.33 -0.76 -16.06
CA PHE A 168 -16.86 -2.11 -16.13
C PHE A 168 -17.82 -2.34 -14.96
N LYS A 169 -19.06 -2.78 -15.19
CA LYS A 169 -20.03 -3.09 -14.11
C LYS A 169 -20.22 -1.98 -13.05
N GLY A 170 -20.15 -0.71 -13.45
CA GLY A 170 -20.41 0.45 -12.60
C GLY A 170 -19.17 1.04 -11.91
N VAL A 171 -17.98 0.43 -12.00
CA VAL A 171 -16.75 0.92 -11.34
C VAL A 171 -15.52 0.69 -12.23
N ASN A 172 -14.56 1.63 -12.22
CA ASN A 172 -13.26 1.45 -12.91
C ASN A 172 -12.28 0.63 -12.07
N TRP A 173 -11.21 0.14 -12.69
CA TRP A 173 -10.23 -0.72 -12.04
C TRP A 173 -9.51 -0.02 -10.87
N SER A 174 -9.15 1.26 -11.02
CA SER A 174 -8.41 2.01 -9.99
C SER A 174 -9.25 2.22 -8.72
N THR A 175 -10.56 2.43 -8.86
CA THR A 175 -11.48 2.46 -7.72
C THR A 175 -11.58 1.11 -7.02
N ARG A 176 -11.58 -0.01 -7.76
CA ARG A 176 -11.58 -1.37 -7.15
C ARG A 176 -10.32 -1.58 -6.32
N LEU A 177 -9.16 -1.22 -6.86
CA LEU A 177 -7.90 -1.31 -6.13
C LEU A 177 -7.92 -0.44 -4.87
N CYS A 178 -8.37 0.82 -4.97
CA CYS A 178 -8.51 1.70 -3.81
C CYS A 178 -9.43 1.11 -2.73
N GLN A 179 -10.52 0.45 -3.11
CA GLN A 179 -11.43 -0.23 -2.17
C GLN A 179 -10.74 -1.40 -1.46
N ASP A 180 -9.99 -2.22 -2.19
CA ASP A 180 -9.21 -3.32 -1.61
C ASP A 180 -8.11 -2.78 -0.67
N MET A 181 -7.43 -1.69 -1.06
CA MET A 181 -6.39 -1.06 -0.25
C MET A 181 -6.94 -0.34 0.99
N ALA A 182 -8.19 0.14 0.96
CA ALA A 182 -8.86 0.65 2.16
C ALA A 182 -9.07 -0.44 3.23
N VAL A 183 -9.24 -1.71 2.81
CA VAL A 183 -9.29 -2.85 3.75
C VAL A 183 -7.91 -3.07 4.38
N VAL A 184 -6.84 -2.99 3.59
CA VAL A 184 -5.45 -3.07 4.09
C VAL A 184 -5.19 -1.95 5.11
N GLN A 185 -5.54 -0.71 4.77
CA GLN A 185 -5.37 0.44 5.65
C GLN A 185 -6.08 0.23 7.00
N LYS A 186 -7.35 -0.20 6.99
CA LYS A 186 -8.12 -0.47 8.21
C LYS A 186 -7.48 -1.56 9.08
N GLU A 187 -6.93 -2.59 8.46
CA GLU A 187 -6.24 -3.66 9.18
C GLU A 187 -4.91 -3.19 9.80
N VAL A 188 -4.15 -2.36 9.09
CA VAL A 188 -2.94 -1.73 9.61
C VAL A 188 -3.28 -0.81 10.78
N GLU A 189 -4.32 0.01 10.67
CA GLU A 189 -4.82 0.86 11.77
C GLU A 189 -5.24 0.02 12.99
N ARG A 190 -5.94 -1.10 12.76
CA ARG A 190 -6.35 -2.03 13.83
C ARG A 190 -5.13 -2.63 14.53
N THR A 191 -4.17 -3.15 13.78
CA THR A 191 -2.93 -3.74 14.32
C THR A 191 -2.12 -2.71 15.09
N THR A 192 -1.94 -1.52 14.50
CA THR A 192 -1.28 -0.38 15.15
C THR A 192 -1.96 -0.02 16.45
N SER A 193 -3.29 0.08 16.45
CA SER A 193 -4.06 0.40 17.67
C SER A 193 -3.90 -0.68 18.74
N ASN A 194 -3.80 -1.96 18.39
CA ASN A 194 -3.54 -3.01 19.38
C ASN A 194 -2.10 -2.95 19.92
N VAL A 195 -1.12 -2.70 19.07
CA VAL A 195 0.29 -2.56 19.50
C VAL A 195 0.43 -1.38 20.46
N LEU A 196 -0.19 -0.25 20.10
CA LEU A 196 -0.17 0.96 20.92
C LEU A 196 -1.04 0.78 22.17
N LEU A 197 -2.36 0.81 22.03
CA LEU A 197 -3.30 0.90 23.16
C LEU A 197 -3.26 -0.32 24.07
N ARG A 198 -2.96 -1.50 23.51
CA ARG A 198 -2.97 -2.77 24.25
C ARG A 198 -1.58 -3.29 24.58
N GLY A 199 -0.51 -2.60 24.16
CA GLY A 199 0.88 -3.00 24.40
C GLY A 199 1.24 -4.36 23.80
N ARG A 200 0.46 -4.86 22.83
CA ARG A 200 0.70 -6.17 22.19
C ARG A 200 1.98 -6.12 21.38
N HIS A 201 2.75 -7.20 21.39
CA HIS A 201 4.00 -7.23 20.65
C HIS A 201 3.69 -7.35 19.14
N PRO A 202 4.33 -6.55 18.25
CA PRO A 202 4.05 -6.62 16.81
C PRO A 202 4.19 -8.03 16.21
N ASN A 203 5.14 -8.83 16.70
CA ASN A 203 5.33 -10.23 16.28
C ASN A 203 4.08 -11.12 16.41
N GLU A 204 3.15 -10.78 17.30
CA GLU A 204 1.89 -11.53 17.42
C GLU A 204 1.04 -11.44 16.15
N TYR A 205 1.25 -10.41 15.33
CA TYR A 205 0.51 -10.15 14.10
C TYR A 205 1.22 -10.68 12.84
N ILE A 206 2.37 -11.35 12.95
CA ILE A 206 3.10 -11.88 11.77
C ILE A 206 2.23 -12.81 10.92
N LYS A 207 1.45 -13.68 11.58
CA LYS A 207 0.54 -14.60 10.90
C LYS A 207 -0.58 -13.84 10.16
N ASP A 208 -1.09 -12.78 10.78
CA ASP A 208 -2.13 -11.93 10.19
C ASP A 208 -1.57 -11.17 8.99
N PHE A 209 -0.40 -10.54 9.12
CA PHE A 209 0.28 -9.87 8.00
C PHE A 209 0.54 -10.83 6.85
N LYS A 210 1.06 -12.04 7.10
CA LYS A 210 1.27 -13.03 6.03
C LYS A 210 -0.03 -13.39 5.31
N LYS A 211 -1.12 -13.58 6.07
CA LYS A 211 -2.44 -13.86 5.48
C LYS A 211 -2.91 -12.68 4.62
N GLN A 212 -2.75 -11.46 5.13
CA GLN A 212 -3.14 -10.24 4.43
C GLN A 212 -2.32 -10.02 3.17
N THR A 213 -1.00 -10.20 3.21
CA THR A 213 -0.11 -10.20 2.04
C THR A 213 -0.66 -11.12 0.96
N ASN A 214 -0.94 -12.39 1.29
CA ASN A 214 -1.48 -13.34 0.32
C ASN A 214 -2.84 -12.90 -0.26
N THR A 215 -3.73 -12.34 0.56
CA THR A 215 -5.03 -11.84 0.09
C THR A 215 -4.91 -10.60 -0.79
N THR A 216 -4.09 -9.62 -0.40
CA THR A 216 -3.83 -8.41 -1.19
C THR A 216 -3.20 -8.77 -2.52
N THR A 217 -2.19 -9.65 -2.52
CA THR A 217 -1.56 -10.18 -3.73
C THR A 217 -2.57 -10.85 -4.65
N TYR A 218 -3.39 -11.75 -4.12
CA TYR A 218 -4.39 -12.46 -4.92
C TYR A 218 -5.40 -11.49 -5.55
N ASN A 219 -5.91 -10.53 -4.78
CA ASN A 219 -6.89 -9.56 -5.28
C ASN A 219 -6.32 -8.66 -6.37
N ALA A 220 -5.12 -8.10 -6.16
CA ALA A 220 -4.45 -7.23 -7.12
C ALA A 220 -4.08 -7.98 -8.42
N SER A 221 -3.52 -9.20 -8.29
CA SER A 221 -3.16 -10.04 -9.44
C SER A 221 -4.39 -10.42 -10.26
N ARG A 222 -5.49 -10.80 -9.58
CA ARG A 222 -6.75 -11.11 -10.25
C ARG A 222 -7.29 -9.89 -10.99
N LEU A 223 -7.27 -8.71 -10.35
CA LEU A 223 -7.72 -7.47 -10.96
C LEU A 223 -6.93 -7.19 -12.25
N LEU A 224 -5.60 -7.22 -12.18
CA LEU A 224 -4.70 -7.02 -13.31
C LEU A 224 -5.05 -7.93 -14.49
N VAL A 225 -5.12 -9.23 -14.26
CA VAL A 225 -5.44 -10.20 -15.34
C VAL A 225 -6.82 -9.95 -15.93
N THR A 226 -7.83 -9.71 -15.09
CA THR A 226 -9.20 -9.50 -15.57
C THR A 226 -9.36 -8.20 -16.36
N GLU A 227 -8.67 -7.15 -15.95
CA GLU A 227 -8.72 -5.85 -16.62
C GLU A 227 -7.85 -5.86 -17.89
N SER A 228 -6.71 -6.59 -17.90
CA SER A 228 -5.92 -6.80 -19.12
C SER A 228 -6.73 -7.53 -20.20
N ALA A 229 -7.44 -8.59 -19.81
CA ALA A 229 -8.34 -9.29 -20.74
C ALA A 229 -9.50 -8.41 -21.21
N ARG A 230 -10.02 -7.53 -20.34
CA ARG A 230 -11.06 -6.56 -20.70
C ARG A 230 -10.57 -5.54 -21.73
N VAL A 231 -9.45 -4.87 -21.49
CA VAL A 231 -8.95 -3.82 -22.40
C VAL A 231 -8.58 -4.40 -23.76
N GLN A 232 -8.04 -5.63 -23.80
CA GLN A 232 -7.82 -6.34 -25.08
C GLN A 232 -9.14 -6.58 -25.81
N ALA A 233 -10.18 -7.04 -25.12
CA ALA A 233 -11.49 -7.28 -25.74
C ALA A 233 -12.18 -5.98 -26.20
N GLU A 234 -11.97 -4.86 -25.51
CA GLU A 234 -12.51 -3.55 -25.91
C GLU A 234 -11.72 -2.88 -27.02
N SER A 235 -10.45 -3.28 -27.20
CA SER A 235 -9.59 -2.74 -28.25
C SER A 235 -9.72 -3.50 -29.57
N GLN A 236 -10.36 -4.69 -29.58
CA GLN A 236 -10.64 -5.55 -30.75
C GLN A 236 -11.63 -4.95 -31.75
#